data_AF-A0A0F9E206-F1
#
_entry.id   AF-A0A0F9E206-F1
#
_cell.length_a   1.000
_cell.length_b   1.000
_cell.length_c   1.000
_cell.angle_alpha   90.00
_cell.angle_beta   90.00
_cell.angle_gamma   90.00
#
_symmetry.space_group_name_H-M   'P 1'
#
loop_
_entity.id
_entity.type
_entity.pdbx_description
1 polymer ?
#
loop_
_entity_poly.entity_id
_entity_poly.type
_entity_poly.pdbx_seq_one_letter_code
_entity_poly.pdbx_strand_id
1 'polypeptide(L)'
;MTTDIATDKRADLLGCLWMIASMAAFAIEDAFVKAASSTLPVGQILIIFGFGGAFVFAGILLWNKAPLFIKDVVSGPMRIRVLFEIVGRLFYVLAISLI
;
A
#
# COMPACT_ATOMS: atom_id res chain seq x y z
N MET A 1 -24.58 26.11 -15.35
CA MET A 1 -23.38 26.30 -14.50
C MET A 1 -22.30 25.41 -15.10
N THR A 2 -21.63 25.89 -16.15
CA THR A 2 -20.53 25.18 -16.80
C THR A 2 -19.30 25.35 -15.93
N THR A 3 -18.92 24.29 -15.22
CA THR A 3 -17.65 24.24 -14.51
C THR A 3 -16.55 24.18 -15.56
N ASP A 4 -15.94 25.31 -15.88
CA ASP A 4 -14.61 25.35 -16.50
C ASP A 4 -13.66 24.62 -15.54
N ILE A 5 -13.45 23.33 -15.78
CA ILE A 5 -12.35 22.60 -15.17
C ILE A 5 -11.11 23.22 -15.80
N ALA A 6 -10.50 24.17 -15.10
CA ALA A 6 -9.14 24.57 -15.38
C ALA A 6 -8.27 23.33 -15.12
N THR A 7 -8.15 22.47 -16.12
CA THR A 7 -7.24 21.33 -16.13
C THR A 7 -5.84 21.91 -16.11
N ASP A 8 -5.31 22.07 -14.91
CA ASP A 8 -3.96 22.56 -14.69
C ASP A 8 -3.02 21.48 -15.22
N LYS A 9 -2.63 21.58 -16.50
CA LYS A 9 -1.85 20.54 -17.21
C LYS A 9 -0.61 20.11 -16.43
N ARG A 10 -0.07 21.01 -15.59
CA ARG A 10 1.03 20.71 -14.68
C ARG A 10 0.64 19.73 -13.58
N ALA A 11 -0.53 19.88 -12.96
CA ALA A 11 -1.05 18.97 -11.95
C ALA A 11 -1.33 17.58 -12.56
N ASP A 12 -1.85 17.52 -13.78
CA ASP A 12 -2.04 16.25 -14.50
C ASP A 12 -0.71 15.54 -14.75
N LEU A 13 0.29 16.25 -15.27
CA LEU A 13 1.62 15.67 -15.52
C LEU A 13 2.29 15.20 -14.22
N LEU A 14 2.14 15.96 -13.13
CA LEU A 14 2.63 15.55 -11.82
C LEU A 14 1.89 14.30 -11.32
N GLY A 15 0.56 14.24 -11.48
CA GLY A 15 -0.24 13.07 -11.12
C GLY A 15 0.18 11.81 -11.90
N CYS A 16 0.38 11.94 -13.22
CA CYS A 16 0.91 10.86 -14.06
C CYS A 16 2.31 10.41 -13.60
N LEU A 17 3.20 11.35 -13.26
CA LEU A 17 4.54 11.01 -12.77
C LEU A 17 4.49 10.25 -11.45
N TRP A 18 3.64 10.68 -10.50
CA TRP A 18 3.42 9.98 -9.23
C TRP A 18 2.84 8.57 -9.43
N MET A 19 1.94 8.39 -10.40
CA MET A 19 1.42 7.07 -10.76
C MET A 19 2.51 6.16 -11.32
N ILE A 20 3.38 6.67 -12.21
CA ILE A 20 4.48 5.87 -12.75
C ILE A 20 5.47 5.52 -11.64
N ALA A 21 5.79 6.47 -10.76
CA ALA A 21 6.69 6.24 -9.64
C ALA A 21 6.16 5.18 -8.67
N SER A 22 4.85 5.17 -8.37
CA SER A 22 4.25 4.15 -7.52
C SER A 22 4.28 2.76 -8.17
N MET A 23 3.98 2.66 -9.47
CA MET A 23 4.08 1.39 -10.20
C MET A 23 5.52 0.87 -10.28
N ALA A 24 6.51 1.74 -10.45
CA ALA A 24 7.90 1.35 -10.45
C ALA A 24 8.35 0.81 -9.09
N ALA A 25 7.97 1.48 -7.99
CA ALA A 25 8.25 1.01 -6.64
C ALA A 25 7.57 -0.34 -6.35
N PHE A 26 6.33 -0.51 -6.83
CA PHE A 26 5.59 -1.77 -6.68
C PHE A 26 6.25 -2.92 -7.44
N ALA A 27 6.69 -2.71 -8.69
CA ALA A 27 7.41 -3.74 -9.45
C ALA A 27 8.75 -4.15 -8.80
N ILE A 28 9.43 -3.20 -8.16
CA ILE A 28 10.66 -3.49 -7.39
C ILE A 28 10.32 -4.35 -6.16
N GLU A 29 9.28 -3.98 -5.40
CA GLU A 29 8.76 -4.76 -4.28
C GLU A 29 8.44 -6.20 -4.72
N ASP A 30 7.70 -6.37 -5.82
CA ASP A 30 7.29 -7.66 -6.36
C ASP A 30 8.48 -8.58 -6.64
N ALA A 31 9.55 -8.04 -7.23
CA ALA A 31 10.78 -8.78 -7.49
C ALA A 31 11.46 -9.23 -6.19
N PHE A 32 11.47 -8.37 -5.16
CA PHE A 32 11.99 -8.74 -3.84
C PHE A 32 11.14 -9.80 -3.15
N VAL A 33 9.81 -9.69 -3.22
CA VAL A 33 8.88 -10.68 -2.66
C VAL A 33 9.07 -12.04 -3.31
N LYS A 34 9.22 -12.07 -4.64
CA LYS A 34 9.52 -13.30 -5.40
C LYS A 34 10.88 -13.90 -5.05
N ALA A 35 11.90 -13.07 -4.88
CA ALA A 35 13.21 -13.54 -4.43
C ALA A 35 13.16 -14.09 -3.00
N ALA A 36 12.47 -13.39 -2.10
CA ALA A 36 12.32 -13.80 -0.70
C ALA A 36 11.51 -15.09 -0.55
N SER A 37 10.48 -15.30 -1.38
CA SER A 37 9.62 -16.49 -1.30
C SER A 37 10.32 -17.80 -1.63
N SER A 38 11.50 -17.73 -2.27
CA SER A 38 12.37 -18.90 -2.47
C SER A 38 13.05 -19.37 -1.18
N THR A 39 13.17 -18.51 -0.17
CA THR A 39 13.89 -18.78 1.08
C THR A 39 12.99 -18.77 2.32
N LEU A 40 11.90 -18.01 2.30
CA LEU A 40 10.99 -17.82 3.43
C LEU A 40 9.55 -18.18 3.07
N PRO A 41 8.76 -18.71 4.02
CA PRO A 41 7.33 -18.92 3.83
C PRO A 41 6.61 -17.59 3.55
N VAL A 42 5.66 -17.60 2.61
CA VAL A 42 4.88 -16.43 2.18
C VAL A 42 4.23 -15.67 3.36
N GLY A 43 3.70 -16.39 4.35
CA GLY A 43 3.09 -15.77 5.53
C GLY A 43 4.09 -14.93 6.35
N GLN A 44 5.35 -15.37 6.46
CA GLN A 44 6.37 -14.64 7.19
C GLN A 44 6.80 -13.37 6.45
N ILE A 45 6.90 -13.43 5.11
CA ILE A 45 7.17 -12.27 4.26
C ILE A 45 6.08 -11.22 4.45
N LEU A 46 4.81 -11.62 4.38
CA LEU A 46 3.67 -10.73 4.59
C LEU A 46 3.64 -10.09 5.98
N ILE A 47 3.97 -10.85 7.03
CA ILE A 47 4.05 -10.34 8.39
C ILE A 47 5.16 -9.28 8.49
N ILE A 48 6.38 -9.59 8.04
CA ILE A 48 7.51 -8.65 8.10
C ILE A 48 7.21 -7.39 7.29
N PHE A 49 6.65 -7.55 6.10
CA PHE A 49 6.29 -6.43 5.23
C PHE A 49 5.19 -5.56 5.84
N GLY A 50 4.13 -6.18 6.37
CA GLY A 50 3.05 -5.49 7.06
C GLY A 50 3.51 -4.74 8.31
N PHE A 51 4.33 -5.37 9.15
CA PHE A 51 4.92 -4.71 10.32
C PHE A 51 5.88 -3.59 9.92
N GLY A 52 6.74 -3.81 8.92
CA GLY A 52 7.65 -2.78 8.40
C GLY A 52 6.90 -1.54 7.93
N GLY A 53 5.85 -1.73 7.13
CA GLY A 53 4.96 -0.63 6.71
C GLY A 53 4.28 0.05 7.89
N ALA A 54 3.75 -0.73 8.85
CA ALA A 54 3.12 -0.19 10.05
C ALA A 54 4.09 0.65 10.89
N PHE A 55 5.35 0.24 11.03
CA PHE A 55 6.38 1.01 11.74
C PHE A 55 6.73 2.31 11.02
N VAL A 56 6.85 2.29 9.69
CA VAL A 56 7.11 3.50 8.91
C VAL A 56 5.95 4.49 9.06
N PHE A 57 4.70 4.03 8.91
CA PHE A 57 3.52 4.87 9.10
C PHE A 57 3.42 5.39 10.54
N ALA A 58 3.66 4.54 11.53
CA ALA A 58 3.68 4.95 12.92
C ALA A 58 4.74 6.04 13.17
N GLY A 59 5.96 5.87 12.66
CA GLY A 59 7.03 6.87 12.77
C GLY A 59 6.65 8.22 12.15
N ILE A 60 6.01 8.19 10.97
CA ILE A 60 5.51 9.41 10.30
C ILE A 60 4.41 10.07 11.14
N LEU A 61 3.46 9.29 11.69
CA LEU A 61 2.40 9.81 12.57
C LEU A 61 2.96 10.44 13.85
N LEU A 62 3.95 9.78 14.47
CA LEU A 62 4.66 10.32 15.64
C LEU A 62 5.36 11.65 15.31
N TRP A 63 6.05 11.74 14.16
CA TRP A 63 6.72 12.97 13.75
C TRP A 63 5.70 14.10 13.52
N ASN A 64 4.56 13.79 12.91
CA ASN A 64 3.48 14.76 12.69
C ASN A 64 2.64 15.06 13.94
N LYS A 65 2.95 14.47 15.11
CA LYS A 65 2.16 14.56 16.36
C LYS A 65 0.68 14.23 16.18
N ALA A 66 0.36 13.39 15.18
CA ALA A 66 -1.00 12.99 14.88
C ALA A 66 -1.40 11.76 15.73
N PRO A 67 -2.68 11.64 16.13
CA PRO A 67 -3.13 10.48 16.89
C PRO A 67 -3.05 9.20 16.03
N LEU A 68 -2.34 8.17 16.52
CA LEU A 68 -2.22 6.87 15.87
C LEU A 68 -3.57 6.13 15.77
N PHE A 69 -4.45 6.35 16.75
CA PHE A 69 -5.75 5.69 16.83
C PHE A 69 -6.86 6.73 16.74
N ILE A 70 -7.60 6.69 15.64
CA ILE A 70 -8.81 7.48 15.42
C ILE A 70 -9.99 6.52 15.52
N LYS A 71 -11.07 6.90 16.23
CA LYS A 71 -12.24 6.03 16.43
C LYS A 71 -12.86 5.52 15.12
N ASP A 72 -12.72 6.28 14.03
CA ASP A 72 -13.20 5.89 12.69
C ASP A 72 -12.45 4.70 12.07
N VAL A 73 -11.24 4.38 12.53
CA VAL A 73 -10.48 3.20 12.07
C VAL A 73 -11.19 1.89 12.46
N VAL A 74 -12.05 1.93 13.49
CA VAL A 74 -12.80 0.75 13.97
C VAL A 74 -14.19 0.65 13.34
N SER A 75 -14.55 1.58 12.44
CA SER A 75 -15.84 1.58 11.74
C SER A 75 -16.07 0.28 10.95
N GLY A 76 -17.33 -0.14 10.84
CA GLY A 76 -17.72 -1.36 10.11
C GLY A 76 -17.15 -1.46 8.69
N PRO A 77 -17.18 -0.39 7.87
CA PRO A 77 -16.61 -0.41 6.51
C PRO A 77 -15.10 -0.66 6.49
N MET A 78 -14.36 -0.10 7.46
CA MET A 78 -12.91 -0.28 7.55
C MET A 78 -12.55 -1.74 7.83
N ARG A 79 -13.31 -2.43 8.69
CA ARG A 79 -13.09 -3.86 8.98
C ARG A 79 -13.27 -4.73 7.74
N ILE A 80 -14.32 -4.47 6.96
CA ILE A 80 -14.56 -5.18 5.69
C ILE A 80 -13.42 -4.91 4.71
N ARG A 81 -13.01 -3.64 4.55
CA ARG A 81 -11.88 -3.27 3.70
C ARG A 81 -10.60 -4.01 4.09
N VAL A 82 -10.27 -4.03 5.38
CA VAL A 82 -9.05 -4.70 5.88
C VAL A 82 -9.09 -6.20 5.60
N LEU A 83 -10.23 -6.86 5.77
CA LEU A 83 -10.38 -8.28 5.42
C LEU A 83 -10.10 -8.53 3.93
N PHE A 84 -10.74 -7.76 3.05
CA PHE A 84 -10.51 -7.89 1.61
C PHE A 84 -9.06 -7.56 1.22
N GLU A 85 -8.44 -6.59 1.88
CA GLU A 85 -7.05 -6.22 1.60
C GLU A 85 -6.07 -7.31 2.04
N ILE A 86 -6.26 -7.91 3.22
CA ILE A 86 -5.43 -9.02 3.69
C ILE A 86 -5.58 -10.24 2.78
N VAL A 87 -6.83 -10.60 2.45
CA VAL A 87 -7.11 -11.74 1.56
C VAL A 87 -6.52 -11.48 0.17
N GLY A 88 -6.78 -10.31 -0.41
CA GLY A 88 -6.24 -9.92 -1.71
C GLY A 88 -4.71 -9.93 -1.75
N ARG A 89 -4.06 -9.36 -0.72
CA ARG A 89 -2.59 -9.35 -0.62
C ARG A 89 -2.01 -10.76 -0.44
N LEU A 90 -2.68 -11.63 0.32
CA LEU A 90 -2.28 -13.02 0.46
C LEU A 90 -2.34 -13.76 -0.89
N PHE A 91 -3.46 -13.68 -1.60
CA PHE A 91 -3.62 -14.32 -2.90
C PHE A 91 -2.67 -13.76 -3.96
N TYR A 92 -2.43 -12.45 -3.94
CA TYR A 92 -1.45 -11.80 -4.82
C TYR A 92 -0.04 -12.36 -4.64
N VAL A 93 0.46 -12.40 -3.40
CA VAL A 93 1.81 -12.91 -3.12
C VAL A 93 1.91 -14.41 -3.38
N LEU A 94 0.85 -15.18 -3.13
CA LEU A 94 0.80 -16.58 -3.52
C LEU A 94 0.91 -16.74 -5.05
N ALA A 95 0.18 -15.92 -5.83
CA ALA A 95 0.23 -15.97 -7.28
C ALA A 95 1.63 -15.64 -7.83
N ILE A 96 2.29 -14.61 -7.30
CA ILE A 96 3.63 -14.21 -7.78
C ILE A 96 4.73 -15.18 -7.34
N SER A 97 4.54 -15.84 -6.19
CA SER A 97 5.49 -16.82 -5.66
C SER A 97 5.36 -18.20 -6.31
N LEU A 98 4.17 -18.57 -6.80
CA LEU A 98 3.93 -19.90 -7.38
C LEU A 98 4.20 -19.93 -8.89
N ILE A 99 4.46 -18.77 -9.50
CA ILE A 99 4.88 -18.59 -10.90
C ILE A 99 6.41 -18.51 -11.01
#